data_AF-A0A6I4RQU8-F1
#
_entry.id   AF-A0A6I4RQU8-F1
#
_cell.length_a   1.000
_cell.length_b   1.000
_cell.length_c   1.000
_cell.angle_alpha   90.00
_cell.angle_beta   90.00
_cell.angle_gamma   90.00
#
_symmetry.space_group_name_H-M   'P 1'
#
loop_
_entity.id
_entity.type
_entity.pdbx_description
1 polymer ?
#
loop_
_entity_poly.entity_id
_entity_poly.type
_entity_poly.pdbx_seq_one_letter_code
_entity_poly.pdbx_strand_id
1 'polypeptide(L)'
;MEISMTSHINNAVETFRLEIETLEKLKNSIDENFEKACEIILENNRDKGRVIITGMGKSGHIGKKMAATFASTGTPAFFVHPGEAGHGDFGMITKNDVLIAISNSGTSSEIMGLMPMIKHLDIPIIAITSNPKSILARNSNVTLNLHVDKEACPLNLAPTSSTTATLVLGDALAIALLKAKNFSEKDFAFSHPNGALGRKLILKVENIMRKGNEIPIVKPSDNIRKAILEISDKGVGNTLVAENNTLLGIFTDGDLRRMFEAESFNSQRAISEVMTKNPKSISKEEMAITALEKMEKYEITSLAVVDNDHNILGIVTMHDLIKLELR
;
A
#
# COMPACT_ATOMS: atom_id res chain seq x y z
N MET A 1 -45.01 -11.18 29.05
CA MET A 1 -43.79 -10.89 28.26
C MET A 1 -42.87 -12.08 28.46
N GLU A 2 -43.11 -13.15 27.68
CA GLU A 2 -42.30 -14.37 27.76
C GLU A 2 -40.95 -14.09 27.10
N ILE A 3 -39.92 -13.88 27.92
CA ILE A 3 -38.55 -14.05 27.47
C ILE A 3 -38.39 -15.56 27.30
N SER A 4 -38.73 -16.06 26.10
CA SER A 4 -38.38 -17.40 25.67
C SER A 4 -36.88 -17.58 25.97
N MET A 5 -36.53 -18.57 26.79
CA MET A 5 -35.15 -18.98 27.08
C MET A 5 -34.53 -19.52 25.78
N THR A 6 -34.27 -18.64 24.83
CA THR A 6 -33.50 -18.93 23.64
C THR A 6 -32.05 -19.04 24.07
N SER A 7 -31.44 -20.18 23.73
CA SER A 7 -30.01 -20.41 23.95
C SER A 7 -29.20 -19.19 23.52
N HIS A 8 -28.23 -18.75 24.32
CA HIS A 8 -27.33 -17.65 23.96
C HIS A 8 -26.67 -17.90 22.59
N ILE A 9 -26.42 -19.16 22.24
CA ILE A 9 -25.91 -19.57 20.93
C ILE A 9 -26.90 -19.21 19.82
N ASN A 10 -28.20 -19.48 20.01
CA ASN A 10 -29.22 -19.15 19.00
C ASN A 10 -29.34 -17.64 18.80
N ASN A 11 -29.25 -16.85 19.87
CA ASN A 11 -29.26 -15.38 19.76
C ASN A 11 -28.03 -14.83 19.02
N ALA A 12 -26.85 -15.43 19.23
CA ALA A 12 -25.64 -15.07 18.49
C ALA A 12 -25.75 -15.46 17.00
N VAL A 13 -26.23 -16.66 16.70
CA VAL A 13 -26.46 -17.14 15.33
C VAL A 13 -27.48 -16.25 14.61
N GLU A 14 -28.56 -15.84 15.29
CA GLU A 14 -29.56 -14.94 14.72
C GLU A 14 -28.97 -13.55 14.44
N THR A 15 -28.08 -13.06 15.31
CA THR A 15 -27.35 -11.80 15.07
C THR A 15 -26.52 -11.90 13.80
N PHE A 16 -25.74 -12.98 13.62
CA PHE A 16 -24.97 -13.20 12.40
C PHE A 16 -25.86 -13.27 11.17
N ARG A 17 -26.98 -13.99 11.25
CA ARG A 17 -27.95 -14.10 10.15
C ARG A 17 -28.45 -12.72 9.71
N LEU A 18 -28.83 -11.87 10.66
CA LEU A 18 -29.35 -10.52 10.38
C LEU A 18 -28.28 -9.59 9.77
N GLU A 19 -27.05 -9.65 10.28
CA GLU A 19 -25.96 -8.86 9.70
C GLU A 19 -25.59 -9.35 8.30
N ILE A 20 -25.52 -10.67 8.07
CA ILE A 20 -25.28 -11.25 6.73
C ILE A 20 -26.39 -10.85 5.76
N GLU A 21 -27.66 -10.95 6.16
CA GLU A 21 -28.80 -10.55 5.33
C GLU A 21 -28.72 -9.06 4.94
N THR A 22 -28.28 -8.21 5.88
CA THR A 22 -28.05 -6.78 5.63
C THR A 22 -26.93 -6.57 4.60
N LEU A 23 -25.83 -7.32 4.71
CA LEU A 23 -24.72 -7.22 3.76
C LEU A 23 -25.09 -7.72 2.36
N GLU A 24 -25.92 -8.76 2.24
CA GLU A 24 -26.42 -9.21 0.94
C GLU A 24 -27.34 -8.17 0.29
N LYS A 25 -28.20 -7.50 1.08
CA LYS A 25 -29.01 -6.37 0.58
C LYS A 25 -28.11 -5.23 0.10
N LEU A 26 -27.12 -4.84 0.91
CA LEU A 26 -26.18 -3.79 0.56
C LEU A 26 -25.43 -4.10 -0.74
N LYS A 27 -24.89 -5.32 -0.88
CA LYS A 27 -24.21 -5.79 -2.10
C LYS A 27 -25.09 -5.65 -3.34
N ASN A 28 -26.37 -6.00 -3.23
CA ASN A 28 -27.32 -5.91 -4.35
C ASN A 28 -27.81 -4.47 -4.61
N SER A 29 -27.53 -3.53 -3.71
CA SER A 29 -27.89 -2.12 -3.84
C SER A 29 -26.78 -1.22 -4.37
N ILE A 30 -25.58 -1.77 -4.61
CA ILE A 30 -24.48 -1.02 -5.23
C ILE A 30 -24.89 -0.62 -6.65
N ASP A 31 -24.93 0.69 -6.90
CA ASP A 31 -25.43 1.30 -8.13
C ASP A 31 -24.48 2.43 -8.62
N GLU A 32 -24.95 3.24 -9.57
CA GLU A 32 -24.20 4.39 -10.10
C GLU A 32 -23.78 5.41 -9.04
N ASN A 33 -24.47 5.48 -7.88
CA ASN A 33 -24.07 6.39 -6.81
C ASN A 33 -22.75 5.94 -6.19
N PHE A 34 -22.49 4.63 -6.11
CA PHE A 34 -21.21 4.12 -5.66
C PHE A 34 -20.08 4.52 -6.61
N GLU A 35 -20.31 4.42 -7.92
CA GLU A 35 -19.36 4.84 -8.95
C GLU A 35 -19.08 6.35 -8.86
N LYS A 36 -20.14 7.18 -8.83
CA LYS A 36 -20.03 8.65 -8.67
C LYS A 36 -19.30 9.04 -7.40
N ALA A 37 -19.52 8.34 -6.29
CA ALA A 37 -18.78 8.58 -5.04
C ALA A 37 -17.27 8.32 -5.23
N CYS A 38 -16.90 7.25 -5.92
CA CYS A 38 -15.49 6.96 -6.23
C CYS A 38 -14.89 8.03 -7.15
N GLU A 39 -15.60 8.44 -8.19
CA GLU A 39 -15.16 9.48 -9.13
C GLU A 39 -14.90 10.81 -8.43
N ILE A 40 -15.85 11.29 -7.60
CA ILE A 40 -15.70 12.51 -6.81
C ILE A 40 -14.42 12.46 -5.95
N ILE A 41 -14.17 11.32 -5.29
CA ILE A 41 -12.98 11.16 -4.44
C ILE A 41 -11.70 11.14 -5.29
N LEU A 42 -11.70 10.45 -6.44
CA LEU A 42 -10.53 10.35 -7.31
C LEU A 42 -10.17 11.69 -7.95
N GLU A 43 -11.17 12.42 -8.46
CA GLU A 43 -10.99 13.75 -9.03
C GLU A 43 -10.43 14.72 -7.99
N ASN A 44 -11.04 14.77 -6.81
CA ASN A 44 -10.57 15.62 -5.72
C ASN A 44 -9.12 15.30 -5.31
N ASN A 45 -8.75 14.02 -5.28
CA ASN A 45 -7.42 13.62 -4.83
C ASN A 45 -6.33 13.93 -5.86
N ARG A 46 -6.66 14.04 -7.16
CA ARG A 46 -5.74 14.57 -8.19
C ARG A 46 -5.35 16.02 -7.91
N ASP A 47 -6.26 16.81 -7.35
CA ASP A 47 -6.03 18.20 -6.95
C ASP A 47 -5.42 18.33 -5.55
N LYS A 48 -4.84 17.24 -5.02
CA LYS A 48 -4.27 17.15 -3.67
C LYS A 48 -5.31 17.39 -2.56
N GLY A 49 -6.59 17.19 -2.87
CA GLY A 49 -7.68 17.18 -1.91
C GLY A 49 -7.66 15.95 -1.01
N ARG A 50 -8.38 16.03 0.12
CA ARG A 50 -8.42 14.98 1.15
C ARG A 50 -9.87 14.59 1.44
N VAL A 51 -10.07 13.37 1.90
CA VAL A 51 -11.39 12.89 2.31
C VAL A 51 -11.61 13.15 3.80
N ILE A 52 -12.56 14.00 4.14
CA ILE A 52 -13.03 14.22 5.51
C ILE A 52 -14.12 13.21 5.80
N ILE A 53 -14.00 12.47 6.89
CA ILE A 53 -15.05 11.56 7.34
C ILE A 53 -15.61 12.08 8.66
N THR A 54 -16.93 12.19 8.77
CA THR A 54 -17.60 12.62 10.00
C THR A 54 -18.78 11.72 10.36
N GLY A 55 -19.04 11.57 11.65
CA GLY A 55 -20.12 10.74 12.18
C GLY A 55 -20.17 10.82 13.70
N MET A 56 -21.36 10.64 14.27
CA MET A 56 -21.55 10.61 15.74
C MET A 56 -21.60 9.19 16.28
N GLY A 57 -21.18 9.01 17.53
CA GLY A 57 -21.29 7.74 18.25
C GLY A 57 -20.67 6.56 17.51
N LYS A 58 -21.43 5.45 17.36
CA LYS A 58 -20.95 4.24 16.68
C LYS A 58 -20.63 4.47 15.20
N SER A 59 -21.42 5.30 14.50
CA SER A 59 -21.10 5.73 13.13
C SER A 59 -19.76 6.48 13.07
N GLY A 60 -19.45 7.30 14.09
CA GLY A 60 -18.16 7.98 14.21
C GLY A 60 -16.99 7.01 14.40
N HIS A 61 -17.15 5.95 15.21
CA HIS A 61 -16.11 4.93 15.36
C HIS A 61 -15.81 4.20 14.04
N ILE A 62 -16.84 3.83 13.29
CA ILE A 62 -16.65 3.23 11.97
C ILE A 62 -16.04 4.24 10.98
N GLY A 63 -16.44 5.51 11.05
CA GLY A 63 -15.83 6.60 10.28
C GLY A 63 -14.33 6.76 10.54
N LYS A 64 -13.87 6.62 11.80
CA LYS A 64 -12.44 6.60 12.14
C LYS A 64 -11.70 5.44 11.48
N LYS A 65 -12.28 4.23 11.51
CA LYS A 65 -11.70 3.06 10.82
C LYS A 65 -11.63 3.31 9.32
N MET A 66 -12.72 3.77 8.71
CA MET A 66 -12.81 4.10 7.29
C MET A 66 -11.71 5.09 6.87
N ALA A 67 -11.52 6.17 7.65
CA ALA A 67 -10.48 7.16 7.38
C ALA A 67 -9.07 6.55 7.45
N ALA A 68 -8.81 5.70 8.45
CA ALA A 68 -7.54 4.99 8.56
C ALA A 68 -7.31 4.04 7.38
N THR A 69 -8.33 3.32 6.93
CA THR A 69 -8.24 2.42 5.77
C THR A 69 -8.02 3.21 4.46
N PHE A 70 -8.67 4.35 4.28
CA PHE A 70 -8.44 5.20 3.11
C PHE A 70 -6.98 5.70 3.09
N ALA A 71 -6.50 6.23 4.22
CA ALA A 71 -5.14 6.76 4.34
C ALA A 71 -4.08 5.67 4.10
N SER A 72 -4.32 4.46 4.61
CA SER A 72 -3.38 3.33 4.47
C SER A 72 -3.33 2.76 3.05
N THR A 73 -4.38 3.01 2.25
CA THR A 73 -4.55 2.53 0.86
C THR A 73 -4.38 3.64 -0.19
N GLY A 74 -3.70 4.74 0.17
CA GLY A 74 -3.30 5.79 -0.78
C GLY A 74 -4.35 6.86 -1.05
N THR A 75 -5.38 6.96 -0.21
CA THR A 75 -6.36 8.06 -0.24
C THR A 75 -6.24 8.89 1.05
N PRO A 76 -5.51 10.01 1.03
CA PRO A 76 -5.41 10.92 2.17
C PRO A 76 -6.78 11.22 2.79
N ALA A 77 -7.00 10.76 4.02
CA ALA A 77 -8.27 10.88 4.70
C ALA A 77 -8.09 11.05 6.20
N PHE A 78 -9.02 11.76 6.84
CA PHE A 78 -9.03 11.94 8.28
C PHE A 78 -10.45 12.06 8.81
N PHE A 79 -10.60 11.70 10.07
CA PHE A 79 -11.86 11.79 10.78
C PHE A 79 -11.97 13.12 11.53
N VAL A 80 -13.10 13.82 11.38
CA VAL A 80 -13.44 15.01 12.15
C VAL A 80 -14.70 14.73 12.96
N HIS A 81 -14.62 14.84 14.28
CA HIS A 81 -15.76 14.64 15.15
C HIS A 81 -16.72 15.84 15.03
N PRO A 82 -18.01 15.65 14.69
CA PRO A 82 -18.86 16.79 14.36
C PRO A 82 -19.20 17.65 15.59
N GLY A 83 -19.18 17.08 16.80
CA GLY A 83 -19.28 17.85 18.04
C GLY A 83 -18.09 18.81 18.25
N GLU A 84 -16.86 18.35 18.01
CA GLU A 84 -15.66 19.17 18.19
C GLU A 84 -15.51 20.19 17.04
N ALA A 85 -15.95 19.82 15.84
CA ALA A 85 -15.96 20.73 14.70
C ALA A 85 -16.78 21.99 14.99
N GLY A 86 -17.93 21.85 15.65
CA GLY A 86 -18.75 22.97 16.10
C GLY A 86 -18.05 23.88 17.12
N HIS A 87 -16.96 23.43 17.72
CA HIS A 87 -16.20 24.13 18.76
C HIS A 87 -14.73 24.43 18.36
N GLY A 88 -14.38 24.39 17.08
CA GLY A 88 -13.09 24.86 16.57
C GLY A 88 -12.45 23.96 15.52
N ASP A 89 -12.71 22.65 15.57
CA ASP A 89 -12.10 21.69 14.63
C ASP A 89 -12.66 21.82 13.20
N PHE A 90 -13.66 22.68 12.96
CA PHE A 90 -14.13 22.99 11.62
C PHE A 90 -13.00 23.48 10.71
N GLY A 91 -11.98 24.15 11.27
CA GLY A 91 -10.80 24.59 10.52
C GLY A 91 -9.96 23.45 9.93
N MET A 92 -10.19 22.20 10.32
CA MET A 92 -9.57 21.03 9.69
C MET A 92 -10.14 20.77 8.27
N ILE A 93 -11.35 21.26 8.00
CA ILE A 93 -12.05 21.13 6.72
C ILE A 93 -11.73 22.35 5.84
N THR A 94 -11.28 22.10 4.62
CA THR A 94 -10.88 23.11 3.65
C THR A 94 -11.66 22.97 2.35
N LYS A 95 -11.66 24.02 1.52
CA LYS A 95 -12.34 24.05 0.21
C LYS A 95 -11.85 22.99 -0.80
N ASN A 96 -10.70 22.36 -0.53
CA ASN A 96 -10.14 21.34 -1.40
C ASN A 96 -10.54 19.93 -0.97
N ASP A 97 -11.33 19.77 0.09
CA ASP A 97 -11.66 18.45 0.63
C ASP A 97 -12.99 17.92 0.07
N VAL A 98 -13.22 16.61 0.24
CA VAL A 98 -14.54 15.97 0.04
C VAL A 98 -15.04 15.49 1.40
N LEU A 99 -16.32 15.69 1.69
CA LEU A 99 -16.92 15.24 2.93
C LEU A 99 -17.70 13.93 2.75
N ILE A 100 -17.35 12.89 3.50
CA ILE A 100 -18.20 11.73 3.75
C ILE A 100 -18.86 11.89 5.11
N ALA A 101 -20.19 12.05 5.12
CA ALA A 101 -20.98 12.20 6.33
C ALA A 101 -21.79 10.93 6.62
N ILE A 102 -21.55 10.31 7.78
CA ILE A 102 -22.17 9.05 8.19
C ILE A 102 -23.25 9.33 9.24
N SER A 103 -24.50 9.10 8.88
CA SER A 103 -25.64 9.21 9.79
C SER A 103 -26.73 8.22 9.38
N ASN A 104 -26.95 7.19 10.19
CA ASN A 104 -27.95 6.16 9.86
C ASN A 104 -29.36 6.77 9.67
N SER A 105 -29.76 7.73 10.52
CA SER A 105 -31.03 8.46 10.38
C SER A 105 -30.98 9.55 9.30
N GLY A 106 -29.79 10.08 9.00
CA GLY A 106 -29.58 11.22 8.12
C GLY A 106 -30.04 12.56 8.71
N THR A 107 -30.22 12.62 10.04
CA THR A 107 -30.78 13.79 10.75
C THR A 107 -30.03 14.13 12.04
N SER A 108 -28.82 13.59 12.26
CA SER A 108 -28.02 13.89 13.46
C SER A 108 -27.77 15.38 13.62
N SER A 109 -28.16 15.95 14.77
CA SER A 109 -28.11 17.39 15.04
C SER A 109 -26.70 17.97 14.91
N GLU A 110 -25.68 17.24 15.34
CA GLU A 110 -24.27 17.65 15.30
C GLU A 110 -23.80 17.80 13.86
N ILE A 111 -24.19 16.87 12.97
CA ILE A 111 -23.84 16.95 11.55
C ILE A 111 -24.66 18.06 10.87
N MET A 112 -25.95 18.17 11.18
CA MET A 112 -26.82 19.21 10.61
C MET A 112 -26.41 20.62 11.01
N GLY A 113 -25.90 20.81 12.24
CA GLY A 113 -25.36 22.08 12.70
C GLY A 113 -24.18 22.59 11.87
N LEU A 114 -23.41 21.68 11.26
CA LEU A 114 -22.26 22.02 10.41
C LEU A 114 -22.63 22.27 8.94
N MET A 115 -23.81 21.83 8.49
CA MET A 115 -24.21 21.90 7.07
C MET A 115 -24.14 23.31 6.46
N PRO A 116 -24.57 24.40 7.14
CA PRO A 116 -24.48 25.75 6.56
C PRO A 116 -23.04 26.13 6.21
N MET A 117 -22.08 25.82 7.09
CA MET A 117 -20.67 26.12 6.89
C MET A 117 -20.05 25.23 5.81
N ILE A 118 -20.41 23.94 5.77
CA ILE A 118 -19.95 23.01 4.73
C ILE A 118 -20.46 23.46 3.35
N LYS A 119 -21.71 23.89 3.26
CA LYS A 119 -22.26 24.47 2.02
C LYS A 119 -21.56 25.75 1.61
N HIS A 120 -21.13 26.57 2.56
CA HIS A 120 -20.35 27.77 2.26
C HIS A 120 -18.94 27.45 1.73
N LEU A 121 -18.33 26.35 2.19
CA LEU A 121 -17.05 25.87 1.64
C LEU A 121 -17.17 25.32 0.21
N ASP A 122 -18.39 25.04 -0.25
CA ASP A 122 -18.70 24.49 -1.57
C ASP A 122 -17.94 23.21 -1.90
N ILE A 123 -17.79 22.34 -0.90
CA ILE A 123 -17.15 21.03 -1.06
C ILE A 123 -18.17 19.94 -1.43
N PRO A 124 -17.78 18.91 -2.21
CA PRO A 124 -18.64 17.77 -2.47
C PRO A 124 -18.96 17.01 -1.19
N ILE A 125 -20.22 16.58 -1.06
CA ILE A 125 -20.73 15.83 0.10
C ILE A 125 -21.26 14.48 -0.38
N ILE A 126 -20.77 13.41 0.25
CA ILE A 126 -21.25 12.04 0.09
C ILE A 126 -21.93 11.63 1.41
N ALA A 127 -23.22 11.32 1.36
CA ALA A 127 -23.95 10.82 2.52
C ALA A 127 -23.90 9.30 2.60
N ILE A 128 -23.68 8.76 3.80
CA ILE A 128 -23.94 7.35 4.13
C ILE A 128 -25.07 7.30 5.14
N THR A 129 -26.22 6.74 4.74
CA THR A 129 -27.46 6.72 5.54
C THR A 129 -28.36 5.56 5.14
N SER A 130 -29.26 5.11 6.03
CA SER A 130 -30.33 4.16 5.67
C SER A 130 -31.61 4.88 5.19
N ASN A 131 -31.67 6.21 5.31
CA ASN A 131 -32.81 7.00 4.87
C ASN A 131 -32.41 7.92 3.70
N PRO A 132 -32.61 7.49 2.43
CA PRO A 132 -32.24 8.29 1.26
C PRO A 132 -33.11 9.55 1.08
N LYS A 133 -34.19 9.70 1.86
CA LYS A 133 -35.05 10.89 1.85
C LYS A 133 -34.70 11.88 2.96
N SER A 134 -33.70 11.57 3.79
CA SER A 134 -33.27 12.38 4.92
C SER A 134 -32.72 13.75 4.53
N ILE A 135 -32.58 14.65 5.52
CA ILE A 135 -32.04 15.99 5.31
C ILE A 135 -30.60 15.90 4.80
N LEU A 136 -29.79 15.01 5.38
CA LEU A 136 -28.42 14.77 4.94
C LEU A 136 -28.36 14.34 3.47
N ALA A 137 -29.16 13.34 3.09
CA ALA A 137 -29.19 12.82 1.71
C ALA A 137 -29.56 13.92 0.70
N ARG A 138 -30.59 14.72 0.97
CA ARG A 138 -31.02 15.83 0.10
C ARG A 138 -29.98 16.94 -0.04
N ASN A 139 -29.14 17.12 0.96
CA ASN A 139 -28.08 18.12 0.95
C ASN A 139 -26.76 17.56 0.42
N SER A 140 -26.71 16.31 -0.03
CA SER A 140 -25.49 15.67 -0.52
C SER A 140 -25.49 15.56 -2.04
N ASN A 141 -24.30 15.57 -2.64
CA ASN A 141 -24.11 15.35 -4.07
C ASN A 141 -24.41 13.90 -4.44
N VAL A 142 -24.04 12.97 -3.55
CA VAL A 142 -24.25 11.53 -3.70
C VAL A 142 -24.74 10.95 -2.37
N THR A 143 -25.66 9.99 -2.44
CA THR A 143 -26.11 9.22 -1.27
C THR A 143 -25.83 7.74 -1.48
N LEU A 144 -25.06 7.16 -0.58
CA LEU A 144 -24.86 5.71 -0.47
C LEU A 144 -25.83 5.18 0.58
N ASN A 145 -26.86 4.48 0.11
CA ASN A 145 -27.89 3.95 0.98
C ASN A 145 -27.43 2.63 1.61
N LEU A 146 -27.51 2.51 2.94
CA LEU A 146 -27.13 1.30 3.65
C LEU A 146 -28.22 0.21 3.63
N HIS A 147 -29.47 0.58 3.34
CA HIS A 147 -30.62 -0.35 3.32
C HIS A 147 -30.79 -1.16 4.63
N VAL A 148 -30.46 -0.57 5.78
CA VAL A 148 -30.64 -1.22 7.09
C VAL A 148 -31.99 -0.84 7.68
N ASP A 149 -32.96 -1.73 7.52
CA ASP A 149 -34.28 -1.58 8.14
C ASP A 149 -34.33 -2.13 9.58
N LYS A 150 -33.44 -3.07 9.90
CA LYS A 150 -33.45 -3.82 11.16
C LYS A 150 -32.03 -4.10 11.69
N GLU A 151 -31.80 -3.72 12.94
CA GLU A 151 -30.64 -4.09 13.73
C GLU A 151 -30.81 -5.50 14.31
N ALA A 152 -29.69 -6.17 14.59
CA ALA A 152 -29.71 -7.42 15.34
C ALA A 152 -30.13 -7.23 16.80
N CYS A 153 -30.04 -6.00 17.31
CA CYS A 153 -30.64 -5.63 18.59
C CYS A 153 -32.16 -5.87 18.57
N PRO A 154 -32.72 -6.69 19.49
CA PRO A 154 -34.16 -6.95 19.52
C PRO A 154 -35.04 -5.71 19.69
N LEU A 155 -34.51 -4.66 20.32
CA LEU A 155 -35.18 -3.37 20.50
C LEU A 155 -34.98 -2.42 19.31
N ASN A 156 -34.14 -2.78 18.33
CA ASN A 156 -33.74 -1.94 17.21
C ASN A 156 -33.08 -0.61 17.63
N LEU A 157 -32.50 -0.56 18.83
CA LEU A 157 -31.92 0.67 19.42
C LEU A 157 -30.40 0.70 19.30
N ALA A 158 -29.73 -0.43 19.51
CA ALA A 158 -28.28 -0.52 19.44
C ALA A 158 -27.85 -0.74 17.99
N PRO A 159 -26.98 0.11 17.43
CA PRO A 159 -26.41 -0.11 16.11
C PRO A 159 -25.57 -1.39 16.10
N THR A 160 -25.93 -2.34 15.24
CA THR A 160 -25.17 -3.57 15.01
C THR A 160 -25.02 -3.79 13.50
N SER A 161 -26.13 -4.06 12.82
CA SER A 161 -26.22 -4.26 11.37
C SER A 161 -25.80 -3.00 10.62
N SER A 162 -26.25 -1.82 11.06
CA SER A 162 -25.89 -0.55 10.41
C SER A 162 -24.39 -0.23 10.51
N THR A 163 -23.76 -0.55 11.64
CA THR A 163 -22.31 -0.35 11.82
C THR A 163 -21.50 -1.33 10.98
N THR A 164 -21.90 -2.60 10.92
CA THR A 164 -21.25 -3.61 10.07
C THR A 164 -21.40 -3.26 8.59
N ALA A 165 -22.60 -2.87 8.15
CA ALA A 165 -22.84 -2.42 6.78
C ALA A 165 -22.00 -1.19 6.41
N THR A 166 -21.91 -0.19 7.31
CA THR A 166 -21.07 1.00 7.10
C THR A 166 -19.59 0.63 6.99
N LEU A 167 -19.12 -0.32 7.81
CA LEU A 167 -17.74 -0.78 7.79
C LEU A 167 -17.41 -1.45 6.45
N VAL A 168 -18.25 -2.38 6.02
CA VAL A 168 -18.07 -3.11 4.75
C VAL A 168 -18.17 -2.17 3.55
N LEU A 169 -19.10 -1.20 3.56
CA LEU A 169 -19.20 -0.17 2.52
C LEU A 169 -17.93 0.68 2.44
N GLY A 170 -17.39 1.07 3.59
CA GLY A 170 -16.12 1.81 3.67
C GLY A 170 -14.95 1.01 3.08
N ASP A 171 -14.87 -0.28 3.40
CA ASP A 171 -13.82 -1.14 2.85
C ASP A 171 -13.99 -1.33 1.35
N ALA A 172 -15.22 -1.49 0.86
CA ALA A 172 -15.51 -1.56 -0.57
C ALA A 172 -15.06 -0.29 -1.31
N LEU A 173 -15.37 0.91 -0.78
CA LEU A 173 -14.90 2.18 -1.34
C LEU A 173 -13.37 2.24 -1.37
N ALA A 174 -12.71 1.90 -0.26
CA ALA A 174 -11.25 1.93 -0.18
C ALA A 174 -10.60 1.02 -1.22
N ILE A 175 -11.10 -0.21 -1.37
CA ILE A 175 -10.56 -1.18 -2.34
C ILE A 175 -10.85 -0.75 -3.79
N ALA A 176 -12.02 -0.17 -4.06
CA ALA A 176 -12.32 0.38 -5.39
C ALA A 176 -11.35 1.51 -5.75
N LEU A 177 -11.12 2.45 -4.84
CA LEU A 177 -10.18 3.56 -5.00
C LEU A 177 -8.73 3.07 -5.16
N LEU A 178 -8.31 2.10 -4.34
CA LEU A 178 -6.99 1.47 -4.38
C LEU A 178 -6.73 0.89 -5.79
N LYS A 179 -7.68 0.12 -6.31
CA LYS A 179 -7.59 -0.48 -7.66
C LYS A 179 -7.55 0.59 -8.75
N ALA A 180 -8.42 1.60 -8.68
CA ALA A 180 -8.46 2.67 -9.66
C ALA A 180 -7.14 3.49 -9.73
N LYS A 181 -6.41 3.55 -8.62
CA LYS A 181 -5.10 4.22 -8.53
C LYS A 181 -3.91 3.33 -8.94
N ASN A 182 -4.13 2.06 -9.26
CA ASN A 182 -3.06 1.06 -9.41
C ASN A 182 -2.09 1.04 -8.21
N PHE A 183 -2.64 1.19 -7.00
CA PHE A 183 -1.85 1.28 -5.77
C PHE A 183 -1.03 -0.01 -5.55
N SER A 184 0.28 0.14 -5.41
CA SER A 184 1.22 -0.97 -5.37
C SER A 184 1.61 -1.37 -3.95
N GLU A 185 2.24 -2.54 -3.80
CA GLU A 185 2.85 -2.95 -2.53
C GLU A 185 3.90 -1.95 -2.03
N LYS A 186 4.58 -1.26 -2.96
CA LYS A 186 5.53 -0.19 -2.67
C LYS A 186 4.83 0.99 -2.00
N ASP A 187 3.71 1.45 -2.56
CA ASP A 187 2.92 2.53 -1.98
C ASP A 187 2.41 2.14 -0.58
N PHE A 188 2.05 0.88 -0.39
CA PHE A 188 1.67 0.34 0.92
C PHE A 188 2.82 0.39 1.93
N ALA A 189 4.05 0.07 1.51
CA ALA A 189 5.22 0.18 2.39
C ALA A 189 5.48 1.61 2.83
N PHE A 190 5.33 2.58 1.94
CA PHE A 190 5.50 4.00 2.27
C PHE A 190 4.43 4.50 3.25
N SER A 191 3.21 3.98 3.19
CA SER A 191 2.16 4.28 4.18
C SER A 191 2.30 3.51 5.51
N HIS A 192 3.18 2.49 5.58
CA HIS A 192 3.40 1.67 6.76
C HIS A 192 4.89 1.49 7.10
N PRO A 193 5.64 2.57 7.38
CA PRO A 193 7.10 2.52 7.51
C PRO A 193 7.59 1.56 8.62
N ASN A 194 6.80 1.36 9.66
CA ASN A 194 7.13 0.46 10.78
C ASN A 194 6.59 -0.97 10.61
N GLY A 195 5.78 -1.23 9.57
CA GLY A 195 5.29 -2.56 9.25
C GLY A 195 6.41 -3.49 8.78
N ALA A 196 6.19 -4.80 8.85
CA ALA A 196 7.18 -5.77 8.35
C ALA A 196 7.54 -5.49 6.88
N LEU A 197 6.54 -5.22 6.03
CA LEU A 197 6.73 -4.89 4.62
C LEU A 197 7.41 -3.51 4.42
N GLY A 198 6.93 -2.47 5.12
CA GLY A 198 7.48 -1.12 5.02
C GLY A 198 8.95 -1.04 5.41
N ARG A 199 9.33 -1.67 6.54
CA ARG A 199 10.73 -1.73 6.97
C ARG A 199 11.64 -2.36 5.93
N LYS A 200 11.17 -3.36 5.19
CA LYS A 200 11.97 -4.09 4.21
C LYS A 200 12.15 -3.30 2.92
N LEU A 201 11.09 -2.65 2.42
CA LEU A 201 11.13 -1.90 1.15
C LEU A 201 11.87 -0.54 1.28
N ILE A 202 12.06 -0.01 2.48
CA ILE A 202 12.81 1.23 2.76
C ILE A 202 14.26 1.01 3.23
N LEU A 203 14.78 -0.22 3.23
CA LEU A 203 16.19 -0.45 3.56
C LEU A 203 17.07 0.10 2.45
N LYS A 204 18.11 0.83 2.81
CA LYS A 204 19.18 1.22 1.88
C LYS A 204 20.04 0.02 1.48
N VAL A 205 20.57 0.05 0.26
CA VAL A 205 21.51 -0.94 -0.28
C VAL A 205 22.71 -1.11 0.66
N GLU A 206 23.21 -0.04 1.29
CA GLU A 206 24.31 -0.12 2.25
C GLU A 206 24.07 -1.07 3.43
N ASN A 207 22.81 -1.34 3.79
CA ASN A 207 22.45 -2.19 4.93
C ASN A 207 22.33 -3.66 4.57
N ILE A 208 22.36 -3.99 3.27
CA ILE A 208 22.09 -5.34 2.75
C ILE A 208 23.21 -5.86 1.87
N MET A 209 24.05 -4.97 1.30
CA MET A 209 25.15 -5.36 0.44
C MET A 209 26.22 -6.12 1.20
N ARG A 210 26.89 -7.04 0.50
CA ARG A 210 28.12 -7.69 0.94
C ARG A 210 29.27 -6.68 0.90
N LYS A 211 30.16 -6.73 1.89
CA LYS A 211 31.24 -5.75 2.09
C LYS A 211 32.58 -6.41 2.32
N GLY A 212 33.66 -5.68 2.05
CA GLY A 212 35.02 -6.11 2.31
C GLY A 212 35.34 -7.47 1.66
N ASN A 213 35.76 -8.44 2.47
CA ASN A 213 36.19 -9.76 2.01
C ASN A 213 35.06 -10.65 1.45
N GLU A 214 33.80 -10.22 1.58
CA GLU A 214 32.65 -10.92 0.99
C GLU A 214 32.39 -10.50 -0.46
N ILE A 215 33.08 -9.45 -0.95
CA ILE A 215 32.94 -8.99 -2.34
C ILE A 215 33.85 -9.87 -3.21
N PRO A 216 33.32 -10.62 -4.17
CA PRO A 216 34.13 -11.37 -5.13
C PRO A 216 34.76 -10.37 -6.10
N ILE A 217 36.08 -10.23 -6.08
CA ILE A 217 36.82 -9.30 -6.94
C ILE A 217 38.07 -9.98 -7.50
N VAL A 218 38.30 -9.82 -8.80
CA VAL A 218 39.54 -10.23 -9.49
C VAL A 218 40.14 -9.06 -10.29
N LYS A 219 41.44 -9.17 -10.62
CA LYS A 219 42.13 -8.20 -11.46
C LYS A 219 41.91 -8.48 -12.95
N PRO A 220 41.99 -7.47 -13.84
CA PRO A 220 41.85 -7.67 -15.29
C PRO A 220 42.81 -8.71 -15.88
N SER A 221 44.02 -8.79 -15.32
CA SER A 221 45.08 -9.72 -15.74
C SER A 221 44.91 -11.14 -15.17
N ASP A 222 44.02 -11.34 -14.19
CA ASP A 222 43.76 -12.67 -13.64
C ASP A 222 43.10 -13.56 -14.68
N ASN A 223 43.33 -14.87 -14.61
CA ASN A 223 42.74 -15.82 -15.54
C ASN A 223 41.33 -16.28 -15.10
N ILE A 224 40.61 -16.89 -16.04
CA ILE A 224 39.27 -17.45 -15.78
C ILE A 224 39.28 -18.45 -14.61
N ARG A 225 40.33 -19.28 -14.50
CA ARG A 225 40.43 -20.25 -13.38
C ARG A 225 40.39 -19.56 -12.02
N LYS A 226 41.09 -18.44 -11.86
CA LYS A 226 41.07 -17.65 -10.62
C LYS A 226 39.70 -17.03 -10.37
N ALA A 227 39.03 -16.52 -11.42
CA ALA A 227 37.66 -16.01 -11.32
C ALA A 227 36.67 -17.08 -10.84
N ILE A 228 36.76 -18.32 -11.35
CA ILE A 228 35.91 -19.43 -10.90
C ILE A 228 36.12 -19.76 -9.42
N LEU A 229 37.37 -19.79 -8.97
CA LEU A 229 37.68 -20.03 -7.56
C LEU A 229 37.14 -18.91 -6.66
N GLU A 230 37.25 -17.65 -7.10
CA GLU A 230 36.69 -16.50 -6.38
C GLU A 230 35.16 -16.58 -6.28
N ILE A 231 34.47 -16.89 -7.39
CA ILE A 231 33.01 -17.08 -7.40
C ILE A 231 32.60 -18.18 -6.41
N SER A 232 33.33 -19.29 -6.41
CA SER A 232 33.06 -20.45 -5.55
C SER A 232 33.31 -20.14 -4.08
N ASP A 233 34.39 -19.41 -3.76
CA ASP A 233 34.74 -19.02 -2.39
C ASP A 233 33.68 -18.08 -1.79
N LYS A 234 33.18 -17.13 -2.56
CA LYS A 234 32.21 -16.14 -2.07
C LYS A 234 30.75 -16.57 -2.18
N GLY A 235 30.44 -17.55 -3.04
CA GLY A 235 29.09 -18.09 -3.22
C GLY A 235 28.09 -17.09 -3.80
N VAL A 236 28.53 -16.19 -4.69
CA VAL A 236 27.73 -15.08 -5.24
C VAL A 236 27.32 -15.34 -6.72
N GLY A 237 27.85 -16.41 -7.32
CA GLY A 237 27.60 -16.77 -8.74
C GLY A 237 28.18 -15.80 -9.76
N ASN A 238 28.97 -14.82 -9.31
CA ASN A 238 29.68 -13.85 -10.13
C ASN A 238 30.86 -13.23 -9.36
N THR A 239 31.76 -12.57 -10.09
CA THR A 239 32.88 -11.79 -9.56
C THR A 239 33.01 -10.47 -10.33
N LEU A 240 33.34 -9.40 -9.61
CA LEU A 240 33.63 -8.09 -10.19
C LEU A 240 35.08 -8.08 -10.70
N VAL A 241 35.31 -7.39 -11.81
CA VAL A 241 36.65 -7.13 -12.32
C VAL A 241 37.00 -5.69 -12.02
N ALA A 242 38.11 -5.49 -11.30
CA ALA A 242 38.50 -4.16 -10.82
C ALA A 242 40.01 -3.93 -10.90
N GLU A 243 40.40 -2.69 -11.18
CA GLU A 243 41.78 -2.21 -11.10
C GLU A 243 41.80 -0.97 -10.21
N ASN A 244 42.72 -0.93 -9.24
CA ASN A 244 42.80 0.15 -8.24
C ASN A 244 41.46 0.48 -7.56
N ASN A 245 40.63 -0.55 -7.31
CA ASN A 245 39.27 -0.47 -6.75
C ASN A 245 38.20 0.14 -7.68
N THR A 246 38.56 0.55 -8.89
CA THR A 246 37.60 1.03 -9.89
C THR A 246 36.95 -0.16 -10.61
N LEU A 247 35.62 -0.14 -10.73
CA LEU A 247 34.85 -1.19 -11.40
C LEU A 247 35.05 -1.14 -12.91
N LEU A 248 35.52 -2.25 -13.50
CA LEU A 248 35.75 -2.38 -14.95
C LEU A 248 34.79 -3.36 -15.61
N GLY A 249 34.39 -4.41 -14.91
CA GLY A 249 33.59 -5.49 -15.47
C GLY A 249 32.94 -6.40 -14.44
N ILE A 250 32.15 -7.35 -14.94
CA ILE A 250 31.61 -8.48 -14.17
C ILE A 250 31.78 -9.76 -14.98
N PHE A 251 32.03 -10.87 -14.29
CA PHE A 251 32.04 -12.20 -14.86
C PHE A 251 31.15 -13.13 -14.03
N THR A 252 30.26 -13.86 -14.69
CA THR A 252 29.19 -14.65 -14.05
C THR A 252 29.27 -16.14 -14.42
N ASP A 253 28.60 -16.99 -13.64
CA ASP A 253 28.43 -18.41 -14.01
C ASP A 253 27.73 -18.58 -15.37
N GLY A 254 26.86 -17.63 -15.74
CA GLY A 254 26.21 -17.60 -17.05
C GLY A 254 27.20 -17.30 -18.19
N ASP A 255 28.19 -16.45 -17.97
CA ASP A 255 29.28 -16.22 -18.91
C ASP A 255 30.14 -17.47 -19.06
N LEU A 256 30.50 -18.08 -17.92
CA LEU A 256 31.29 -19.32 -17.90
C LEU A 256 30.60 -20.45 -18.66
N ARG A 257 29.30 -20.69 -18.40
CA ARG A 257 28.52 -21.72 -19.10
C ARG A 257 28.52 -21.50 -20.61
N ARG A 258 28.22 -20.27 -21.06
CA ARG A 258 28.23 -19.90 -22.49
C ARG A 258 29.60 -20.12 -23.14
N MET A 259 30.67 -19.88 -22.40
CA MET A 259 32.04 -20.11 -22.91
C MET A 259 32.41 -21.59 -22.97
N PHE A 260 31.94 -22.42 -22.03
CA PHE A 260 32.19 -23.86 -22.05
C PHE A 260 31.51 -24.56 -23.24
N GLU A 261 30.37 -24.04 -23.69
CA GLU A 261 29.68 -24.53 -24.89
C GLU A 261 30.43 -24.21 -26.19
N ALA A 262 31.39 -23.26 -26.16
CA ALA A 262 32.23 -22.94 -27.30
C ALA A 262 33.44 -23.89 -27.39
N GLU A 263 33.75 -24.40 -28.58
CA GLU A 263 34.86 -25.35 -28.83
C GLU A 263 36.27 -24.82 -28.46
N SER A 264 36.40 -23.53 -28.12
CA SER A 264 37.67 -22.82 -27.89
C SER A 264 37.91 -22.39 -26.44
N PHE A 265 37.29 -23.06 -25.47
CA PHE A 265 37.47 -22.73 -24.04
C PHE A 265 38.94 -22.88 -23.59
N ASN A 266 39.54 -21.77 -23.14
CA ASN A 266 40.87 -21.74 -22.54
C ASN A 266 40.81 -20.99 -21.21
N SER A 267 40.93 -21.74 -20.11
CA SER A 267 40.87 -21.23 -18.73
C SER A 267 42.03 -20.30 -18.34
N GLN A 268 43.08 -20.22 -19.14
CA GLN A 268 44.24 -19.33 -18.94
C GLN A 268 44.04 -17.94 -19.55
N ARG A 269 42.98 -17.71 -20.33
CA ARG A 269 42.69 -16.37 -20.88
C ARG A 269 42.45 -15.37 -19.75
N ALA A 270 42.89 -14.13 -19.97
CA ALA A 270 42.68 -13.04 -19.04
C ALA A 270 41.19 -12.71 -18.93
N ILE A 271 40.74 -12.42 -17.70
CA ILE A 271 39.33 -12.12 -17.44
C ILE A 271 38.88 -10.85 -18.17
N SER A 272 39.80 -9.90 -18.39
CA SER A 272 39.55 -8.69 -19.17
C SER A 272 39.07 -8.93 -20.60
N GLU A 273 39.38 -10.09 -21.18
CA GLU A 273 38.97 -10.46 -22.54
C GLU A 273 37.54 -11.00 -22.61
N VAL A 274 37.00 -11.45 -21.47
CA VAL A 274 35.74 -12.23 -21.43
C VAL A 274 34.71 -11.66 -20.45
N MET A 275 35.09 -10.68 -19.63
CA MET A 275 34.17 -9.98 -18.74
C MET A 275 33.14 -9.15 -19.52
N THR A 276 31.95 -9.02 -18.95
CA THR A 276 30.99 -8.00 -19.39
C THR A 276 31.48 -6.64 -18.90
N LYS A 277 31.81 -5.75 -19.83
CA LYS A 277 32.26 -4.37 -19.56
C LYS A 277 31.09 -3.48 -19.14
N ASN A 278 31.36 -2.46 -18.33
CA ASN A 278 30.38 -1.48 -17.85
C ASN A 278 29.14 -2.16 -17.20
N PRO A 279 29.35 -2.98 -16.16
CA PRO A 279 28.26 -3.70 -15.51
C PRO A 279 27.27 -2.72 -14.87
N LYS A 280 26.02 -3.16 -14.70
CA LYS A 280 25.04 -2.36 -13.98
C LYS A 280 25.47 -2.23 -12.52
N SER A 281 25.49 -1.00 -12.03
CA SER A 281 25.84 -0.66 -10.66
C SER A 281 24.73 0.14 -9.98
N ILE A 282 24.80 0.29 -8.67
CA ILE A 282 23.86 1.08 -7.87
C ILE A 282 24.62 1.85 -6.78
N SER A 283 24.08 2.98 -6.33
CA SER A 283 24.65 3.69 -5.18
C SER A 283 24.27 2.97 -3.87
N LYS A 284 25.07 3.16 -2.83
CA LYS A 284 24.80 2.55 -1.50
C LYS A 284 23.60 3.22 -0.79
N GLU A 285 23.28 4.46 -1.16
CA GLU A 285 22.21 5.27 -0.59
C GLU A 285 20.83 4.94 -1.15
N GLU A 286 20.79 4.29 -2.32
CA GLU A 286 19.55 3.83 -2.95
C GLU A 286 18.84 2.77 -2.11
N MET A 287 17.54 2.63 -2.33
CA MET A 287 16.73 1.64 -1.63
C MET A 287 16.90 0.25 -2.23
N ALA A 288 16.72 -0.78 -1.40
CA ALA A 288 16.74 -2.18 -1.78
C ALA A 288 15.70 -2.49 -2.87
N ILE A 289 14.54 -1.83 -2.83
CA ILE A 289 13.54 -1.92 -3.90
C ILE A 289 14.09 -1.41 -5.24
N THR A 290 14.82 -0.30 -5.26
CA THR A 290 15.45 0.22 -6.49
C THR A 290 16.45 -0.78 -7.05
N ALA A 291 17.19 -1.48 -6.18
CA ALA A 291 18.10 -2.54 -6.58
C ALA A 291 17.35 -3.71 -7.25
N LEU A 292 16.25 -4.18 -6.64
CA LEU A 292 15.39 -5.24 -7.17
C LEU A 292 14.80 -4.86 -8.54
N GLU A 293 14.19 -3.69 -8.65
CA GLU A 293 13.62 -3.16 -9.90
C GLU A 293 14.67 -3.12 -11.02
N LYS A 294 15.90 -2.71 -10.69
CA LYS A 294 17.01 -2.66 -11.65
C LYS A 294 17.47 -4.05 -12.08
N MET A 295 17.50 -5.01 -11.15
CA MET A 295 17.83 -6.42 -11.45
C MET A 295 16.79 -7.04 -12.38
N GLU A 296 15.49 -6.88 -12.09
CA GLU A 296 14.40 -7.40 -12.92
C GLU A 296 14.38 -6.75 -14.31
N LYS A 297 14.50 -5.42 -14.37
CA LYS A 297 14.51 -4.67 -15.64
C LYS A 297 15.62 -5.10 -16.60
N TYR A 298 16.80 -5.42 -16.08
CA TYR A 298 17.95 -5.81 -16.89
C TYR A 298 18.17 -7.33 -16.93
N GLU A 299 17.28 -8.13 -16.34
CA GLU A 299 17.37 -9.59 -16.26
C GLU A 299 18.72 -10.08 -15.67
N ILE A 300 19.20 -9.39 -14.63
CA ILE A 300 20.45 -9.70 -13.92
C ILE A 300 20.16 -10.10 -12.47
N THR A 301 21.08 -10.83 -11.85
CA THR A 301 20.91 -11.35 -10.48
C THR A 301 21.76 -10.63 -9.44
N SER A 302 22.59 -9.67 -9.86
CA SER A 302 23.50 -8.93 -9.00
C SER A 302 23.77 -7.51 -9.53
N LEU A 303 24.11 -6.61 -8.61
CA LEU A 303 24.52 -5.24 -8.89
C LEU A 303 25.77 -4.93 -8.09
N ALA A 304 26.78 -4.37 -8.76
CA ALA A 304 27.90 -3.77 -8.07
C ALA A 304 27.43 -2.50 -7.34
N VAL A 305 27.85 -2.32 -6.09
CA VAL A 305 27.59 -1.09 -5.36
C VAL A 305 28.82 -0.21 -5.46
N VAL A 306 28.65 1.01 -5.98
CA VAL A 306 29.76 1.93 -6.25
C VAL A 306 29.52 3.31 -5.67
N ASP A 307 30.59 4.06 -5.44
CA ASP A 307 30.52 5.51 -5.17
C ASP A 307 30.44 6.34 -6.46
N ASN A 308 30.46 7.67 -6.30
CA ASN A 308 30.41 8.62 -7.41
C ASN A 308 31.64 8.54 -8.33
N ASP A 309 32.77 8.03 -7.82
CA ASP A 309 34.03 7.87 -8.55
C ASP A 309 34.18 6.46 -9.16
N HIS A 310 33.10 5.66 -9.15
CA HIS A 310 33.07 4.27 -9.64
C HIS A 310 33.97 3.29 -8.87
N ASN A 311 34.32 3.62 -7.62
CA ASN A 311 34.99 2.68 -6.73
C ASN A 311 33.98 1.69 -6.15
N ILE A 312 34.40 0.43 -6.04
CA ILE A 312 33.56 -0.63 -5.48
C ILE A 312 33.44 -0.46 -3.97
N LEU A 313 32.19 -0.41 -3.49
CA LEU A 313 31.82 -0.39 -2.08
C LEU A 313 31.24 -1.74 -1.61
N GLY A 314 30.67 -2.51 -2.54
CA GLY A 314 29.99 -3.76 -2.23
C GLY A 314 29.39 -4.45 -3.45
N ILE A 315 28.68 -5.53 -3.19
CA ILE A 315 27.80 -6.18 -4.17
C ILE A 315 26.49 -6.58 -3.49
N VAL A 316 25.38 -6.44 -4.20
CA VAL A 316 24.07 -6.93 -3.75
C VAL A 316 23.53 -7.93 -4.76
N THR A 317 22.97 -9.03 -4.26
CA THR A 317 22.35 -10.06 -5.11
C THR A 317 20.86 -10.20 -4.87
N MET A 318 20.16 -10.79 -5.83
CA MET A 318 18.77 -11.24 -5.68
C MET A 318 18.59 -12.11 -4.44
N HIS A 319 19.55 -12.96 -4.10
CA HIS A 319 19.46 -13.82 -2.92
C HIS A 319 19.55 -13.02 -1.61
N ASP A 320 20.38 -11.97 -1.56
CA ASP A 320 20.45 -11.08 -0.41
C ASP A 320 19.12 -10.32 -0.23
N LEU A 321 18.45 -9.97 -1.34
CA LEU A 321 17.11 -9.38 -1.33
C LEU A 321 16.01 -10.39 -0.91
N ILE A 322 16.06 -11.63 -1.42
CA ILE A 322 15.09 -12.70 -1.09
C ILE A 322 15.18 -13.12 0.38
N LYS A 323 16.36 -13.13 0.98
CA LYS A 323 16.53 -13.36 2.43
C LYS A 323 15.76 -12.37 3.30
N LEU A 324 15.41 -11.21 2.75
CA LEU A 324 14.58 -10.21 3.41
C LEU A 324 13.08 -10.41 3.16
N GLU A 325 12.67 -11.46 2.44
CA GLU A 325 11.31 -11.71 1.93
C GLU A 325 10.79 -10.52 1.10
N LEU A 326 11.65 -9.98 0.23
CA LEU A 326 11.30 -8.91 -0.73
C LEU A 326 10.64 -9.44 -2.01
N ARG A 327 10.21 -10.70 -2.03
CA ARG A 327 9.58 -11.38 -3.17
C ARG A 327 8.58 -12.42 -2.69
#